data_AF-A0A1F7BML1-F1
#
_entry.id   AF-A0A1F7BML1-F1
#
_cell.length_a   1.000
_cell.length_b   1.000
_cell.length_c   1.000
_cell.angle_alpha   90.00
_cell.angle_beta   90.00
_cell.angle_gamma   90.00
#
_symmetry.space_group_name_H-M   'P 1'
#
loop_
_entity.id
_entity.type
_entity.pdbx_description
1 polymer ?
#
loop_
_entity_poly.entity_id
_entity_poly.type
_entity_poly.pdbx_seq_one_letter_code
_entity_poly.pdbx_strand_id
1 'polypeptide(L)'
;MRRDAMYAIVLVGFGFFLMSQRTGAAFSDTETHLYKDAIHYVQDQGIVRGYSDGTYRPDQAINRAEFVKIIVESAFPGATGAHCFPDVRDEWFAPFVCTAKDKGFVGGYPDGTFKPDKRVNFAEAAKIIVTSFTLPTTPDPVWYKPFTNALREHGATPPSIAQLDQELSRGEMAAIIFALKGGKISAPVVENNNEEEALCDLPPLQRQFENTPYYTGPLFDDHYHMPTFFKVPDHPEAPVIDKDISRRDVVCLFDKERIKGAFAFYSIPVNLKDSSLEIIREIEQQYPGVISHFLEYVVFPGYPVDPEQIEEILDANTGLFKGYGEISLYLPHYRVVEPNDSAMKEFYKTADKHNLIVMMHPVEGQQQAIEEILRDYPNVQFLFHAAEWLSSANMFLDTFLEKYPNAHYSVDTTLFGMNSSGRPLLDTFSDKQAFVTQFKQKWQSTLKERVTYWKSKIEKHPDQFLWGTDRGSYRWTHDQDIEALLEEYSRAFIGKLAPAVQEKFAYKNAERLLQER
;
A
#
# COMPACT_ATOMS: atom_id res chain seq x y z
N MET A 1 59.69 52.11 57.33
CA MET A 1 59.50 52.30 55.88
C MET A 1 58.55 51.22 55.37
N ARG A 2 57.38 51.65 54.87
CA ARG A 2 56.39 50.78 54.21
C ARG A 2 56.99 50.22 52.91
N ARG A 3 56.80 48.94 52.65
CA ARG A 3 56.95 48.34 51.32
C ARG A 3 55.74 47.45 51.10
N ASP A 4 54.81 48.00 50.33
CA ASP A 4 53.67 47.32 49.76
C ASP A 4 54.19 46.30 48.72
N ALA A 5 53.78 45.04 48.85
CA ALA A 5 53.94 44.03 47.81
C ALA A 5 52.54 43.60 47.36
N MET A 6 52.12 44.16 46.23
CA MET A 6 50.85 43.93 45.56
C MET A 6 50.93 42.61 44.79
N TYR A 7 49.99 41.69 45.03
CA TYR A 7 49.84 40.47 44.25
C TYR A 7 49.26 40.80 42.87
N ALA A 8 49.96 40.41 41.80
CA ALA A 8 49.48 40.48 40.43
C ALA A 8 48.54 39.30 40.14
N ILE A 9 47.27 39.60 39.85
CA ILE A 9 46.29 38.63 39.34
C ILE A 9 46.51 38.49 37.83
N VAL A 10 46.88 37.29 37.39
CA VAL A 10 46.89 36.91 35.97
C VAL A 10 45.48 36.48 35.57
N LEU A 11 44.79 37.30 34.79
CA LEU A 11 43.52 36.96 34.14
C LEU A 11 43.82 36.20 32.85
N VAL A 12 43.50 34.90 32.82
CA VAL A 12 43.47 34.09 31.60
C VAL A 12 42.16 34.40 30.87
N GLY A 13 42.23 35.15 29.78
CA GLY A 13 41.10 35.41 28.91
C GLY A 13 40.75 34.16 28.09
N PHE A 14 39.62 33.53 28.38
CA PHE A 14 39.01 32.50 27.55
C PHE A 14 38.37 33.19 26.33
N GLY A 15 39.06 33.19 25.19
CA GLY A 15 38.51 33.69 23.93
C GLY A 15 37.41 32.76 23.42
N PHE A 16 36.16 33.17 23.55
CA PHE A 16 35.03 32.52 22.87
C PHE A 16 35.11 32.82 21.37
N PHE A 17 35.51 31.84 20.57
CA PHE A 17 35.39 31.89 19.12
C PHE A 17 33.92 31.63 18.77
N LEU A 18 33.16 32.68 18.45
CA LEU A 18 31.84 32.55 17.85
C LEU A 18 32.02 32.06 16.40
N MET A 19 31.85 30.76 16.19
CA MET A 19 31.59 30.24 14.84
C MET A 19 30.21 30.74 14.41
N SER A 20 30.20 31.72 13.50
CA SER A 20 28.98 32.20 12.87
C SER A 20 28.43 31.08 11.98
N GLN A 21 27.35 30.42 12.41
CA GLN A 21 26.63 29.50 11.55
C GLN A 21 25.93 30.32 10.46
N ARG A 22 26.34 30.13 9.20
CA ARG A 22 25.61 30.69 8.05
C ARG A 22 24.41 29.80 7.79
N THR A 23 23.27 30.09 8.41
CA THR A 23 21.98 29.53 7.97
C THR A 23 21.67 30.10 6.59
N GLY A 24 21.76 29.28 5.55
CA GLY A 24 21.24 29.65 4.23
C GLY A 24 19.72 29.80 4.33
N ALA A 25 19.13 30.69 3.51
CA ALA A 25 17.67 30.69 3.38
C ALA A 25 17.20 29.33 2.84
N ALA A 26 16.10 28.80 3.38
CA ALA A 26 15.51 27.56 2.90
C ALA A 26 15.15 27.65 1.41
N PHE A 27 15.20 26.52 0.71
CA PHE A 27 14.88 26.48 -0.72
C PHE A 27 13.38 26.65 -0.92
N SER A 28 13.00 27.51 -1.88
CA SER A 28 11.61 27.94 -2.08
C SER A 28 10.66 26.82 -2.51
N ASP A 29 11.18 25.70 -3.02
CA ASP A 29 10.45 24.55 -3.56
C ASP A 29 10.47 23.31 -2.64
N THR A 30 10.82 23.46 -1.36
CA THR A 30 11.04 22.31 -0.45
C THR A 30 10.19 22.31 0.83
N GLU A 31 9.50 23.41 1.14
CA GLU A 31 8.82 23.60 2.42
C GLU A 31 7.69 22.61 2.71
N THR A 32 7.05 22.06 1.67
CA THR A 32 5.99 21.05 1.77
C THR A 32 6.43 19.68 1.26
N HIS A 33 7.72 19.50 0.98
CA HIS A 33 8.24 18.30 0.35
C HIS A 33 8.54 17.20 1.39
N LEU A 34 8.27 15.94 1.05
CA LEU A 34 8.47 14.78 1.94
C LEU A 34 9.87 14.73 2.57
N TYR A 35 10.89 15.08 1.77
CA TYR A 35 12.29 15.08 2.18
C TYR A 35 12.83 16.44 2.67
N LYS A 36 11.95 17.37 3.09
CA LYS A 36 12.35 18.70 3.57
C LYS A 36 13.50 18.66 4.58
N ASP A 37 13.37 17.87 5.64
CA ASP A 37 14.37 17.82 6.70
C ASP A 37 15.72 17.27 6.22
N ALA A 38 15.67 16.28 5.33
CA ALA A 38 16.87 15.73 4.70
C ALA A 38 17.54 16.76 3.76
N ILE A 39 16.74 17.54 3.04
CA ILE A 39 17.22 18.61 2.16
C ILE A 39 17.85 19.75 2.97
N HIS A 40 17.21 20.16 4.06
CA HIS A 40 17.76 21.12 5.02
C HIS A 40 19.06 20.61 5.62
N TYR A 41 19.11 19.33 6.00
CA TYR A 41 20.33 18.72 6.52
C TYR A 41 21.50 18.83 5.53
N VAL A 42 21.32 18.42 4.27
CA VAL A 42 22.42 18.52 3.29
C VAL A 42 22.76 19.98 2.94
N GLN A 43 21.84 20.92 3.12
CA GLN A 43 22.11 22.36 3.00
C GLN A 43 22.95 22.88 4.17
N ASP A 44 22.56 22.56 5.41
CA ASP A 44 23.20 23.01 6.64
C ASP A 44 24.61 22.44 6.80
N GLN A 45 24.83 21.21 6.33
CA GLN A 45 26.16 20.61 6.26
C GLN A 45 27.02 21.21 5.12
N GLY A 46 26.48 22.11 4.30
CA GLY A 46 27.17 22.73 3.17
C GLY A 46 27.46 21.76 2.02
N ILE A 47 26.82 20.59 2.02
CA ILE A 47 26.96 19.54 1.00
C ILE A 47 26.25 19.97 -0.30
N VAL A 48 25.08 20.61 -0.18
CA VAL A 48 24.34 21.13 -1.34
C VAL A 48 24.02 22.61 -1.17
N ARG A 49 24.21 23.38 -2.24
CA ARG A 49 23.91 24.83 -2.27
C ARG A 49 22.66 25.21 -3.07
N GLY A 50 22.02 24.25 -3.72
CA GLY A 50 20.91 24.48 -4.65
C GLY A 50 21.34 25.23 -5.91
N TYR A 51 20.33 25.73 -6.63
CA TYR A 51 20.51 26.50 -7.86
C TYR A 51 20.55 28.01 -7.58
N SER A 52 21.07 28.78 -8.54
CA SER A 52 21.19 30.25 -8.40
C SER A 52 19.85 30.98 -8.31
N ASP A 53 18.74 30.32 -8.67
CA ASP A 53 17.37 30.80 -8.56
C ASP A 53 16.75 30.57 -7.16
N GLY A 54 17.50 29.97 -6.24
CA GLY A 54 17.03 29.67 -4.87
C GLY A 54 16.26 28.37 -4.73
N THR A 55 16.22 27.51 -5.76
CA THR A 55 15.55 26.20 -5.73
C THR A 55 16.50 25.05 -5.42
N TYR A 56 15.96 23.94 -4.92
CA TYR A 56 16.67 22.66 -4.76
C TYR A 56 16.34 21.65 -5.86
N ARG A 57 15.10 21.67 -6.35
CA ARG A 57 14.48 20.75 -7.33
C ARG A 57 14.45 19.29 -6.84
N PRO A 58 13.71 18.99 -5.76
CA PRO A 58 13.77 17.69 -5.10
C PRO A 58 13.32 16.53 -5.99
N ASP A 59 12.31 16.73 -6.83
CA ASP A 59 11.78 15.69 -7.73
C ASP A 59 12.60 15.50 -9.02
N GLN A 60 13.61 16.35 -9.26
CA GLN A 60 14.44 16.23 -10.45
C GLN A 60 15.39 15.04 -10.32
N ALA A 61 15.37 14.15 -11.31
CA ALA A 61 16.32 13.04 -11.41
C ALA A 61 17.77 13.56 -11.39
N ILE A 62 18.64 12.93 -10.61
CA ILE A 62 20.03 13.33 -10.44
C ILE A 62 20.92 12.67 -11.50
N ASN A 63 21.88 13.41 -12.06
CA ASN A 63 22.90 12.79 -12.93
C ASN A 63 24.09 12.25 -12.13
N ARG A 64 24.93 11.45 -12.78
CA ARG A 64 26.09 10.80 -12.17
C ARG A 64 27.11 11.78 -11.60
N ALA A 65 27.38 12.89 -12.28
CA ALA A 65 28.33 13.91 -11.83
C ALA A 65 27.84 14.60 -10.54
N GLU A 66 26.58 15.02 -10.51
CA GLU A 66 25.94 15.62 -9.34
C GLU A 66 25.90 14.64 -8.16
N PHE A 67 25.49 13.40 -8.42
CA PHE A 67 25.39 12.36 -7.40
C PHE A 67 26.75 12.08 -6.74
N VAL A 68 27.78 11.84 -7.54
CA VAL A 68 29.12 11.54 -7.02
C VAL A 68 29.72 12.72 -6.28
N LYS A 69 29.52 13.96 -6.76
CA LYS A 69 29.94 15.15 -6.01
C LYS A 69 29.36 15.15 -4.61
N ILE A 70 28.04 14.94 -4.49
CA ILE A 70 27.36 15.01 -3.20
C ILE A 70 27.86 13.91 -2.25
N ILE A 71 28.03 12.69 -2.74
CA ILE A 71 28.60 11.58 -1.93
C ILE A 71 30.02 11.90 -1.49
N VAL A 72 30.85 12.45 -2.38
CA VAL A 72 32.23 12.84 -2.04
C VAL A 72 32.25 13.94 -0.99
N GLU A 73 31.48 15.01 -1.16
CA GLU A 73 31.41 16.10 -0.18
C GLU A 73 30.83 15.64 1.17
N SER A 74 29.99 14.59 1.19
CA SER A 74 29.38 14.05 2.42
C SER A 74 30.31 13.16 3.25
N ALA A 75 31.38 12.63 2.66
CA ALA A 75 32.21 11.58 3.26
C ALA A 75 33.72 11.81 3.15
N PHE A 76 34.20 12.61 2.20
CA PHE A 76 35.61 12.76 1.88
C PHE A 76 36.00 14.24 1.70
N PRO A 77 36.68 14.86 2.68
CA PRO A 77 37.13 16.24 2.54
C PRO A 77 38.29 16.36 1.53
N GLY A 78 38.31 17.46 0.77
CA GLY A 78 39.44 17.81 -0.09
C GLY A 78 39.53 17.03 -1.40
N ALA A 79 38.44 17.01 -2.18
CA ALA A 79 38.42 16.39 -3.50
C ALA A 79 39.44 17.03 -4.45
N THR A 80 40.22 16.21 -5.16
CA THR A 80 41.27 16.65 -6.10
C THR A 80 41.32 15.75 -7.33
N GLY A 81 41.94 16.23 -8.40
CA GLY A 81 42.22 15.43 -9.60
C GLY A 81 41.44 15.87 -10.83
N ALA A 82 41.93 15.43 -11.99
CA ALA A 82 41.37 15.67 -13.31
C ALA A 82 41.82 14.53 -14.25
N HIS A 83 41.19 14.37 -15.41
CA HIS A 83 41.61 13.40 -16.44
C HIS A 83 41.63 11.91 -16.00
N CYS A 84 40.86 11.54 -14.97
CA CYS A 84 40.77 10.16 -14.51
C CYS A 84 39.91 9.26 -15.41
N PHE A 85 39.10 9.82 -16.30
CA PHE A 85 38.37 9.11 -17.36
C PHE A 85 38.49 9.90 -18.68
N PRO A 86 38.32 9.27 -19.86
CA PRO A 86 38.40 9.97 -21.15
C PRO A 86 37.40 11.13 -21.32
N ASP A 87 36.25 11.02 -20.66
CA ASP A 87 35.13 11.96 -20.65
C ASP A 87 35.07 12.82 -19.37
N VAL A 88 36.17 12.88 -18.60
CA VAL A 88 36.30 13.72 -17.41
C VAL A 88 37.62 14.48 -17.53
N ARG A 89 37.58 15.77 -17.80
CA ARG A 89 38.75 16.64 -18.01
C ARG A 89 38.85 17.64 -16.87
N ASP A 90 38.57 18.91 -17.15
CA ASP A 90 38.71 20.05 -16.25
C ASP A 90 37.33 20.59 -15.79
N GLU A 91 36.25 19.84 -16.01
CA GLU A 91 34.91 20.23 -15.59
C GLU A 91 34.79 20.30 -14.06
N TRP A 92 33.81 21.04 -13.56
CA TRP A 92 33.60 21.25 -12.12
C TRP A 92 33.47 19.95 -11.30
N PHE A 93 33.03 18.85 -11.93
CA PHE A 93 32.86 17.56 -11.27
C PHE A 93 34.13 16.72 -11.23
N ALA A 94 35.17 17.07 -12.01
CA ALA A 94 36.34 16.23 -12.19
C ALA A 94 37.06 15.85 -10.88
N PRO A 95 37.30 16.77 -9.93
CA PRO A 95 37.94 16.43 -8.65
C PRO A 95 37.17 15.37 -7.85
N PHE A 96 35.83 15.44 -7.89
CA PHE A 96 34.98 14.51 -7.14
C PHE A 96 34.95 13.14 -7.81
N VAL A 97 34.82 13.09 -9.13
CA VAL A 97 34.83 11.83 -9.88
C VAL A 97 36.17 11.11 -9.74
N CYS A 98 37.28 11.85 -9.80
CA CYS A 98 38.60 11.27 -9.63
C CYS A 98 38.84 10.78 -8.20
N THR A 99 38.40 11.54 -7.19
CA THR A 99 38.42 11.09 -5.79
C THR A 99 37.59 9.80 -5.60
N ALA A 100 36.39 9.73 -6.17
CA ALA A 100 35.53 8.55 -6.09
C ALA A 100 36.13 7.31 -6.76
N LYS A 101 36.85 7.52 -7.87
CA LYS A 101 37.61 6.46 -8.56
C LYS A 101 38.77 5.98 -7.68
N ASP A 102 39.56 6.90 -7.14
CA ASP A 102 40.71 6.58 -6.28
C ASP A 102 40.30 5.87 -4.98
N LYS A 103 39.12 6.19 -4.45
CA LYS A 103 38.50 5.51 -3.30
C LYS A 103 37.83 4.18 -3.65
N GLY A 104 37.73 3.83 -4.94
CA GLY A 104 37.29 2.51 -5.40
C GLY A 104 35.78 2.28 -5.44
N PHE A 105 34.95 3.28 -5.17
CA PHE A 105 33.48 3.13 -5.23
C PHE A 105 32.86 3.57 -6.57
N VAL A 106 33.69 4.06 -7.51
CA VAL A 106 33.30 4.34 -8.91
C VAL A 106 34.34 3.73 -9.86
N GLY A 107 33.91 2.79 -10.71
CA GLY A 107 34.77 2.12 -11.70
C GLY A 107 34.62 2.59 -13.15
N GLY A 108 33.58 3.37 -13.46
CA GLY A 108 33.18 3.69 -14.84
C GLY A 108 32.42 2.55 -15.52
N TYR A 109 32.19 2.71 -16.82
CA TYR A 109 31.52 1.73 -17.69
C TYR A 109 32.53 0.83 -18.42
N PRO A 110 32.09 -0.30 -18.99
CA PRO A 110 32.97 -1.21 -19.75
C PRO A 110 33.69 -0.55 -20.94
N ASP A 111 33.16 0.55 -21.47
CA ASP A 111 33.78 1.36 -22.53
C ASP A 111 34.88 2.32 -22.00
N GLY A 112 35.16 2.29 -20.69
CA GLY A 112 36.18 3.11 -20.03
C GLY A 112 35.72 4.53 -19.67
N THR A 113 34.46 4.89 -19.90
CA THR A 113 33.92 6.23 -19.62
C THR A 113 33.19 6.33 -18.28
N PHE A 114 32.96 7.55 -17.78
CA PHE A 114 32.18 7.81 -16.57
C PHE A 114 30.70 8.12 -16.85
N LYS A 115 30.40 8.76 -17.99
CA LYS A 115 29.09 9.26 -18.45
C LYS A 115 28.47 10.27 -17.48
N PRO A 116 29.07 11.46 -17.29
CA PRO A 116 28.67 12.42 -16.25
C PRO A 116 27.20 12.85 -16.31
N ASP A 117 26.64 12.99 -17.52
CA ASP A 117 25.26 13.45 -17.72
C ASP A 117 24.20 12.35 -17.60
N LYS A 118 24.60 11.08 -17.56
CA LYS A 118 23.65 9.97 -17.46
C LYS A 118 22.99 9.98 -16.08
N ARG A 119 21.67 9.73 -16.03
CA ARG A 119 20.93 9.55 -14.78
C ARG A 119 21.37 8.28 -14.03
N VAL A 120 21.24 8.31 -12.71
CA VAL A 120 21.56 7.19 -11.83
C VAL A 120 20.25 6.55 -11.39
N ASN A 121 20.14 5.24 -11.52
CA ASN A 121 19.00 4.53 -10.93
C ASN A 121 19.27 4.10 -9.48
N PHE A 122 18.22 3.72 -8.75
CA PHE A 122 18.36 3.36 -7.33
C PHE A 122 19.35 2.23 -7.07
N ALA A 123 19.38 1.17 -7.90
CA ALA A 123 20.31 0.05 -7.74
C ALA A 123 21.78 0.48 -7.92
N GLU A 124 22.08 1.31 -8.93
CA GLU A 124 23.41 1.89 -9.15
C GLU A 124 23.80 2.81 -7.98
N ALA A 125 22.86 3.64 -7.52
CA ALA A 125 23.06 4.55 -6.39
C ALA A 125 23.35 3.79 -5.10
N ALA A 126 22.57 2.75 -4.79
CA ALA A 126 22.74 1.92 -3.61
C ALA A 126 24.14 1.32 -3.56
N LYS A 127 24.62 0.77 -4.68
CA LYS A 127 25.99 0.25 -4.77
C LYS A 127 27.04 1.30 -4.46
N ILE A 128 26.93 2.47 -5.07
CA ILE A 128 27.89 3.57 -4.87
C ILE A 128 27.89 4.02 -3.40
N ILE A 129 26.71 4.21 -2.80
CA ILE A 129 26.54 4.69 -1.43
C ILE A 129 27.05 3.66 -0.43
N VAL A 130 26.60 2.42 -0.52
CA VAL A 130 26.99 1.35 0.42
C VAL A 130 28.50 1.13 0.38
N THR A 131 29.10 1.18 -0.81
CA THR A 131 30.56 1.06 -0.95
C THR A 131 31.29 2.28 -0.40
N SER A 132 30.80 3.51 -0.65
CA SER A 132 31.45 4.73 -0.18
C SER A 132 31.38 4.92 1.34
N PHE A 133 30.27 4.51 1.96
CA PHE A 133 30.09 4.49 3.41
C PHE A 133 30.65 3.24 4.09
N THR A 134 31.19 2.29 3.31
CA THR A 134 31.77 1.02 3.81
C THR A 134 30.78 0.24 4.69
N LEU A 135 29.50 0.21 4.31
CA LEU A 135 28.49 -0.53 5.05
C LEU A 135 28.69 -2.04 4.85
N PRO A 136 28.42 -2.86 5.88
CA PRO A 136 28.49 -4.32 5.75
C PRO A 136 27.50 -4.82 4.71
N THR A 137 27.89 -5.86 3.97
CA THR A 137 27.05 -6.48 2.95
C THR A 137 27.18 -8.00 3.01
N THR A 138 26.10 -8.70 2.63
CA THR A 138 26.09 -10.16 2.50
C THR A 138 26.14 -10.51 1.00
N PRO A 139 27.08 -11.37 0.55
CA PRO A 139 27.17 -11.76 -0.86
C PRO A 139 25.87 -12.39 -1.40
N ASP A 140 25.49 -12.05 -2.63
CA ASP A 140 24.31 -12.57 -3.33
C ASP A 140 24.60 -12.71 -4.84
N PRO A 141 24.09 -13.75 -5.54
CA PRO A 141 24.22 -13.89 -6.99
C PRO A 141 23.67 -12.71 -7.80
N VAL A 142 22.69 -11.98 -7.28
CA VAL A 142 22.10 -10.78 -7.89
C VAL A 142 22.87 -9.56 -7.43
N TRP A 143 23.56 -8.90 -8.37
CA TRP A 143 24.57 -7.89 -8.06
C TRP A 143 24.11 -6.72 -7.19
N TYR A 144 22.84 -6.30 -7.26
CA TYR A 144 22.35 -5.13 -6.52
C TYR A 144 21.88 -5.46 -5.10
N LYS A 145 21.46 -6.71 -4.85
CA LYS A 145 20.82 -7.12 -3.59
C LYS A 145 21.67 -6.83 -2.34
N PRO A 146 22.99 -7.09 -2.32
CA PRO A 146 23.80 -6.79 -1.14
C PRO A 146 23.73 -5.32 -0.74
N PHE A 147 23.61 -4.43 -1.73
CA PHE A 147 23.62 -2.99 -1.52
C PHE A 147 22.23 -2.46 -1.15
N THR A 148 21.18 -2.89 -1.85
CA THR A 148 19.81 -2.48 -1.53
C THR A 148 19.38 -2.99 -0.14
N ASN A 149 19.83 -4.19 0.25
CA ASN A 149 19.60 -4.73 1.58
C ASN A 149 20.34 -3.93 2.66
N ALA A 150 21.62 -3.58 2.42
CA ALA A 150 22.38 -2.77 3.37
C ALA A 150 21.73 -1.41 3.62
N LEU A 151 21.22 -0.73 2.58
CA LEU A 151 20.47 0.52 2.78
C LEU A 151 19.19 0.29 3.60
N ARG A 152 18.43 -0.77 3.31
CA ARG A 152 17.22 -1.13 4.04
C ARG A 152 17.50 -1.39 5.52
N GLU A 153 18.54 -2.17 5.84
CA GLU A 153 18.96 -2.49 7.21
C GLU A 153 19.36 -1.25 8.02
N HIS A 154 19.78 -0.18 7.34
CA HIS A 154 20.13 1.11 7.95
C HIS A 154 18.97 2.12 7.91
N GLY A 155 17.76 1.71 7.52
CA GLY A 155 16.61 2.62 7.38
C GLY A 155 16.83 3.72 6.33
N ALA A 156 17.69 3.46 5.35
CA ALA A 156 18.16 4.41 4.36
C ALA A 156 17.60 4.15 2.95
N THR A 157 16.49 3.42 2.84
CA THR A 157 15.71 3.28 1.60
C THR A 157 14.56 4.29 1.66
N PRO A 158 14.56 5.35 0.84
CA PRO A 158 13.48 6.33 0.85
C PRO A 158 12.13 5.66 0.47
N PRO A 159 11.02 6.01 1.14
CA PRO A 159 9.72 5.39 0.88
C PRO A 159 9.18 5.65 -0.53
N SER A 160 9.64 6.71 -1.22
CA SER A 160 9.27 6.94 -2.62
C SER A 160 9.93 5.96 -3.60
N ILE A 161 10.90 5.16 -3.16
CA ILE A 161 11.59 4.19 -4.01
C ILE A 161 10.68 2.97 -4.26
N ALA A 162 9.99 2.96 -5.41
CA ALA A 162 9.10 1.87 -5.82
C ALA A 162 9.78 0.76 -6.65
N GLN A 163 10.82 1.08 -7.42
CA GLN A 163 11.48 0.12 -8.32
C GLN A 163 13.01 0.30 -8.31
N LEU A 164 13.76 -0.77 -8.50
CA LEU A 164 15.22 -0.71 -8.39
C LEU A 164 15.90 0.00 -9.57
N ASP A 165 15.24 0.06 -10.72
CA ASP A 165 15.70 0.71 -11.95
C ASP A 165 15.15 2.14 -12.13
N GLN A 166 14.32 2.63 -11.20
CA GLN A 166 13.86 4.02 -11.24
C GLN A 166 15.02 5.01 -11.11
N GLU A 167 14.94 6.13 -11.81
CA GLU A 167 15.92 7.21 -11.69
C GLU A 167 15.82 7.86 -10.30
N LEU A 168 16.95 8.00 -9.62
CA LEU A 168 17.02 8.59 -8.29
C LEU A 168 16.81 10.10 -8.37
N SER A 169 15.91 10.64 -7.56
CA SER A 169 15.71 12.09 -7.43
C SER A 169 16.73 12.74 -6.49
N ARG A 170 16.87 14.06 -6.58
CA ARG A 170 17.70 14.85 -5.65
C ARG A 170 17.17 14.79 -4.22
N GLY A 171 15.86 14.70 -4.03
CA GLY A 171 15.25 14.54 -2.70
C GLY A 171 15.57 13.18 -2.09
N GLU A 172 15.44 12.11 -2.86
CA GLU A 172 15.74 10.74 -2.41
C GLU A 172 17.21 10.57 -2.05
N MET A 173 18.11 11.14 -2.86
CA MET A 173 19.55 11.17 -2.56
C MET A 173 19.82 11.83 -1.20
N ALA A 174 19.20 12.99 -0.93
CA ALA A 174 19.35 13.68 0.35
C ALA A 174 18.80 12.84 1.51
N ALA A 175 17.65 12.19 1.31
CA ALA A 175 17.03 11.30 2.28
C ALA A 175 17.96 10.14 2.66
N ILE A 176 18.58 9.46 1.69
CA ILE A 176 19.52 8.36 1.95
C ILE A 176 20.70 8.85 2.80
N ILE A 177 21.31 9.98 2.44
CA ILE A 177 22.46 10.54 3.19
C ILE A 177 22.04 10.93 4.60
N PHE A 178 20.87 11.55 4.75
CA PHE A 178 20.33 11.94 6.05
C PHE A 178 20.13 10.71 6.95
N ALA A 179 19.51 9.64 6.44
CA ALA A 179 19.36 8.37 7.17
C ALA A 179 20.71 7.80 7.64
N LEU A 180 21.67 7.69 6.72
CA LEU A 180 22.99 7.13 7.04
C LEU A 180 23.79 7.98 8.04
N LYS A 181 23.39 9.24 8.27
CA LYS A 181 23.97 10.13 9.28
C LYS A 181 23.16 10.16 10.59
N GLY A 182 22.23 9.23 10.77
CA GLY A 182 21.43 9.08 11.98
C GLY A 182 20.14 9.90 11.98
N GLY A 183 19.83 10.58 10.87
CA GLY A 183 18.50 11.10 10.63
C GLY A 183 17.50 9.97 10.46
N LYS A 184 16.22 10.25 10.68
CA LYS A 184 15.15 9.32 10.32
C LYS A 184 14.48 9.87 9.07
N ILE A 185 14.48 9.09 7.99
CA ILE A 185 13.58 9.38 6.87
C ILE A 185 12.18 9.08 7.40
N SER A 186 11.51 10.12 7.87
CA SER A 186 10.14 9.99 8.36
C SER A 186 9.26 9.54 7.20
N ALA A 187 8.74 8.31 7.27
CA ALA A 187 7.34 8.11 6.89
C ALA A 187 6.52 9.15 7.68
N PRO A 188 5.48 9.77 7.10
CA PRO A 188 4.76 10.87 7.73
C PRO A 188 4.47 10.56 9.21
N VAL A 189 5.14 11.28 10.10
CA VAL A 189 4.91 11.18 11.54
C VAL A 189 3.61 11.94 11.78
N VAL A 190 2.54 11.22 12.08
CA VAL A 190 1.40 11.80 12.78
C VAL A 190 1.91 12.14 14.18
N GLU A 191 2.06 13.42 14.48
CA GLU A 191 2.31 13.88 15.84
C GLU A 191 1.14 13.44 16.71
N ASN A 192 1.39 12.46 17.59
CA ASN A 192 0.47 12.11 18.67
C ASN A 192 0.47 13.26 19.70
N ASN A 193 -0.33 14.28 19.43
CA ASN A 193 -0.74 15.22 20.46
C ASN A 193 -1.89 14.58 21.24
N ASN A 194 -1.70 14.49 22.56
CA ASN A 194 -2.63 13.89 23.52
C ASN A 194 -3.90 14.73 23.71
N GLU A 195 -4.73 14.82 22.68
CA GLU A 195 -6.14 15.18 22.75
C GLU A 195 -6.89 14.18 21.84
N GLU A 196 -8.04 13.65 22.28
CA GLU A 196 -8.91 12.78 21.47
C GLU A 196 -9.48 13.57 20.28
N GLU A 197 -8.65 13.91 19.29
CA GLU A 197 -9.10 14.37 17.99
C GLU A 197 -9.63 13.16 17.21
N ALA A 198 -10.82 13.31 16.64
CA ALA A 198 -11.45 12.29 15.80
C ALA A 198 -10.45 11.81 14.73
N LEU A 199 -10.37 10.50 14.51
CA LEU A 199 -9.47 9.86 13.54
C LEU A 199 -9.48 10.61 12.20
N CYS A 200 -10.66 11.11 11.82
CA CYS A 200 -10.93 11.82 10.58
C CYS A 200 -11.93 12.96 10.83
N ASP A 201 -11.53 14.23 10.67
CA ASP A 201 -12.43 15.38 10.70
C ASP A 201 -13.15 15.54 9.35
N LEU A 202 -14.10 14.63 9.06
CA LEU A 202 -14.89 14.65 7.83
C LEU A 202 -16.37 14.90 8.13
N PRO A 203 -17.04 15.83 7.41
CA PRO A 203 -18.45 16.08 7.62
C PRO A 203 -19.28 14.83 7.24
N PRO A 204 -20.37 14.54 7.97
CA PRO A 204 -21.25 13.42 7.65
C PRO A 204 -21.80 13.53 6.23
N LEU A 205 -21.88 12.40 5.56
CA LEU A 205 -22.38 12.33 4.19
C LEU A 205 -23.86 12.75 4.13
N GLN A 206 -24.16 13.64 3.19
CA GLN A 206 -25.52 14.12 2.96
C GLN A 206 -26.24 13.23 1.97
N ARG A 207 -27.40 12.76 2.40
CA ARG A 207 -28.34 11.98 1.59
C ARG A 207 -28.82 12.76 0.37
N GLN A 208 -28.83 12.13 -0.80
CA GLN A 208 -29.23 12.74 -2.08
C GLN A 208 -30.58 12.22 -2.59
N PHE A 209 -31.05 11.07 -2.13
CA PHE A 209 -32.25 10.37 -2.62
C PHE A 209 -33.20 10.01 -1.48
N GLU A 210 -34.44 10.50 -1.57
CA GLU A 210 -35.50 10.13 -0.63
C GLU A 210 -36.01 8.69 -0.85
N ASN A 211 -35.54 7.78 -0.02
CA ASN A 211 -35.98 6.38 0.07
C ASN A 211 -36.53 6.08 1.47
N THR A 212 -37.71 5.48 1.55
CA THR A 212 -38.27 4.97 2.81
C THR A 212 -38.79 3.54 2.60
N PRO A 213 -38.53 2.58 3.51
CA PRO A 213 -37.68 2.71 4.71
C PRO A 213 -36.19 2.84 4.35
N TYR A 214 -35.37 3.27 5.31
CA TYR A 214 -33.93 3.51 5.15
C TYR A 214 -33.19 3.01 6.39
N TYR A 215 -32.14 2.22 6.20
CA TYR A 215 -31.36 1.68 7.30
C TYR A 215 -30.34 2.69 7.83
N THR A 216 -30.36 2.96 9.13
CA THR A 216 -29.50 3.97 9.78
C THR A 216 -28.45 3.39 10.72
N GLY A 217 -28.40 2.06 10.87
CA GLY A 217 -27.45 1.37 11.74
C GLY A 217 -26.04 1.23 11.13
N PRO A 218 -25.12 0.54 11.80
CA PRO A 218 -23.75 0.34 11.31
C PRO A 218 -23.69 -0.54 10.05
N LEU A 219 -22.60 -0.40 9.30
CA LEU A 219 -22.24 -1.26 8.18
C LEU A 219 -20.87 -1.92 8.46
N PHE A 220 -20.56 -3.01 7.76
CA PHE A 220 -19.24 -3.64 7.72
C PHE A 220 -19.02 -4.16 6.30
N ASP A 221 -18.00 -3.66 5.60
CA ASP A 221 -17.76 -3.99 4.19
C ASP A 221 -16.99 -5.31 4.08
N ASP A 222 -17.66 -6.40 3.73
CA ASP A 222 -17.03 -7.72 3.66
C ASP A 222 -16.22 -7.97 2.37
N HIS A 223 -16.14 -6.98 1.48
CA HIS A 223 -15.35 -7.11 0.26
C HIS A 223 -14.78 -5.76 -0.21
N TYR A 224 -13.53 -5.45 0.16
CA TYR A 224 -12.84 -4.23 -0.24
C TYR A 224 -11.44 -4.50 -0.78
N HIS A 225 -11.13 -4.07 -2.00
CA HIS A 225 -9.76 -4.17 -2.53
C HIS A 225 -8.93 -2.98 -2.09
N MET A 226 -7.81 -3.26 -1.41
CA MET A 226 -6.85 -2.24 -1.01
C MET A 226 -6.12 -1.68 -2.23
N PRO A 227 -5.71 -0.40 -2.20
CA PRO A 227 -4.78 0.11 -3.20
C PRO A 227 -3.53 -0.78 -3.28
N THR A 228 -3.09 -1.04 -4.50
CA THR A 228 -1.99 -1.96 -4.81
C THR A 228 -0.66 -1.46 -4.22
N PHE A 229 0.30 -2.35 -4.00
CA PHE A 229 1.66 -1.95 -3.56
C PHE A 229 2.55 -1.46 -4.70
N PHE A 230 2.12 -1.61 -5.95
CA PHE A 230 2.91 -1.36 -7.13
C PHE A 230 2.00 -1.06 -8.32
N LYS A 231 2.56 -0.43 -9.36
CA LYS A 231 1.78 -0.20 -10.56
C LYS A 231 1.62 -1.48 -11.36
N VAL A 232 0.39 -1.93 -11.53
CA VAL A 232 0.06 -3.11 -12.35
C VAL A 232 0.09 -2.70 -13.83
N PRO A 233 0.96 -3.30 -14.67
CA PRO A 233 1.07 -2.91 -16.09
C PRO A 233 -0.22 -3.06 -16.90
N ASP A 234 -0.98 -4.13 -16.63
CA ASP A 234 -2.24 -4.42 -17.32
C ASP A 234 -3.43 -3.61 -16.76
N HIS A 235 -3.24 -2.97 -15.59
CA HIS A 235 -4.23 -2.12 -14.91
C HIS A 235 -3.58 -0.81 -14.43
N PRO A 236 -3.11 0.05 -15.35
CA PRO A 236 -2.43 1.30 -15.01
C PRO A 236 -3.34 2.35 -14.34
N GLU A 237 -4.62 2.08 -14.20
CA GLU A 237 -5.59 2.86 -13.44
C GLU A 237 -5.59 2.55 -11.93
N ALA A 238 -5.13 1.36 -11.54
CA ALA A 238 -5.21 0.89 -10.16
C ALA A 238 -4.35 1.80 -9.27
N PRO A 239 -4.89 2.29 -8.14
CA PRO A 239 -4.16 3.19 -7.27
C PRO A 239 -3.07 2.43 -6.52
N VAL A 240 -1.96 3.12 -6.26
CA VAL A 240 -0.87 2.61 -5.42
C VAL A 240 -0.97 3.21 -4.01
N ILE A 241 -0.93 2.36 -2.98
CA ILE A 241 -0.98 2.79 -1.58
C ILE A 241 0.21 3.70 -1.24
N ASP A 242 -0.04 4.74 -0.45
CA ASP A 242 0.90 5.80 -0.04
C ASP A 242 1.53 6.61 -1.20
N LYS A 243 1.10 6.38 -2.44
CA LYS A 243 1.46 7.17 -3.62
C LYS A 243 0.26 7.90 -4.22
N ASP A 244 -0.79 7.17 -4.55
CA ASP A 244 -2.02 7.71 -5.13
C ASP A 244 -3.10 7.96 -4.07
N ILE A 245 -3.12 7.12 -3.04
CA ILE A 245 -4.08 7.14 -1.92
C ILE A 245 -3.32 6.75 -0.65
N SER A 246 -3.40 7.55 0.41
CA SER A 246 -2.72 7.21 1.67
C SER A 246 -3.49 6.15 2.47
N ARG A 247 -2.78 5.39 3.30
CA ARG A 247 -3.40 4.49 4.30
C ARG A 247 -4.44 5.20 5.19
N ARG A 248 -4.16 6.45 5.57
CA ARG A 248 -5.06 7.28 6.39
C ARG A 248 -6.34 7.57 5.62
N ASP A 249 -6.22 7.94 4.34
CA ASP A 249 -7.39 8.21 3.52
C ASP A 249 -8.28 6.98 3.49
N VAL A 250 -7.75 5.79 3.17
CA VAL A 250 -8.53 4.53 3.15
C VAL A 250 -9.28 4.30 4.48
N VAL A 251 -8.60 4.43 5.61
CA VAL A 251 -9.22 4.21 6.93
C VAL A 251 -10.28 5.29 7.22
N CYS A 252 -10.03 6.53 6.82
CA CYS A 252 -10.96 7.63 7.01
C CYS A 252 -12.26 7.52 6.23
N LEU A 253 -12.24 6.78 5.13
CA LEU A 253 -13.43 6.49 4.35
C LEU A 253 -14.42 5.67 5.19
N PHE A 254 -13.94 4.61 5.86
CA PHE A 254 -14.80 3.75 6.69
C PHE A 254 -15.41 4.48 7.90
N ASP A 255 -14.63 5.30 8.61
CA ASP A 255 -15.11 6.09 9.75
C ASP A 255 -16.25 7.05 9.32
N LYS A 256 -16.08 7.72 8.17
CA LYS A 256 -17.07 8.64 7.59
C LYS A 256 -18.40 7.94 7.27
N GLU A 257 -18.34 6.72 6.75
CA GLU A 257 -19.49 5.94 6.29
C GLU A 257 -20.24 5.22 7.44
N ARG A 258 -19.74 5.36 8.68
CA ARG A 258 -20.15 4.51 9.82
C ARG A 258 -20.01 3.02 9.47
N ILE A 259 -18.99 2.71 8.68
CA ILE A 259 -18.53 1.35 8.41
C ILE A 259 -17.56 1.01 9.53
N LYS A 260 -17.89 -0.03 10.30
CA LYS A 260 -17.13 -0.43 11.48
C LYS A 260 -15.78 -1.08 11.14
N GLY A 261 -15.66 -1.57 9.92
CA GLY A 261 -14.46 -2.20 9.40
C GLY A 261 -14.74 -2.85 8.05
N ALA A 262 -13.67 -3.41 7.48
CA ALA A 262 -13.74 -4.09 6.20
C ALA A 262 -12.90 -5.36 6.15
N PHE A 263 -13.33 -6.34 5.35
CA PHE A 263 -12.45 -7.40 4.87
C PHE A 263 -11.67 -6.81 3.68
N ALA A 264 -10.38 -6.54 3.90
CA ALA A 264 -9.58 -5.80 2.93
C ALA A 264 -8.54 -6.69 2.27
N PHE A 265 -8.60 -6.75 0.94
CA PHE A 265 -7.89 -7.68 0.10
C PHE A 265 -6.61 -7.05 -0.44
N TYR A 266 -5.48 -7.71 -0.24
CA TYR A 266 -4.16 -7.24 -0.62
C TYR A 266 -3.52 -8.12 -1.68
N SER A 267 -3.41 -7.63 -2.91
CA SER A 267 -2.66 -8.31 -3.97
C SER A 267 -1.15 -8.15 -3.74
N ILE A 268 -0.53 -9.14 -3.07
CA ILE A 268 0.90 -9.10 -2.73
C ILE A 268 1.72 -9.78 -3.84
N PRO A 269 2.61 -9.05 -4.53
CA PRO A 269 3.46 -9.68 -5.53
C PRO A 269 4.68 -10.33 -4.85
N VAL A 270 5.11 -11.47 -5.37
CA VAL A 270 6.23 -12.27 -4.82
C VAL A 270 7.48 -11.43 -4.57
N ASN A 271 7.83 -10.55 -5.51
CA ASN A 271 9.04 -9.73 -5.45
C ASN A 271 8.96 -8.56 -4.46
N LEU A 272 7.78 -8.20 -3.95
CA LEU A 272 7.59 -7.15 -2.94
C LEU A 272 6.97 -7.69 -1.64
N LYS A 273 7.02 -9.01 -1.41
CA LYS A 273 6.44 -9.68 -0.24
C LYS A 273 6.82 -8.96 1.07
N ASP A 274 8.11 -8.77 1.33
CA ASP A 274 8.58 -8.19 2.59
C ASP A 274 8.05 -6.76 2.82
N SER A 275 8.17 -5.88 1.82
CA SER A 275 7.73 -4.49 1.93
C SER A 275 6.21 -4.38 2.01
N SER A 276 5.47 -5.25 1.31
CA SER A 276 4.01 -5.29 1.37
C SER A 276 3.53 -5.71 2.76
N LEU A 277 4.15 -6.75 3.33
CA LEU A 277 3.83 -7.22 4.68
C LEU A 277 4.17 -6.19 5.76
N GLU A 278 5.25 -5.43 5.60
CA GLU A 278 5.58 -4.32 6.49
C GLU A 278 4.50 -3.25 6.49
N ILE A 279 4.05 -2.81 5.31
CA ILE A 279 2.95 -1.84 5.17
C ILE A 279 1.66 -2.37 5.84
N ILE A 280 1.31 -3.65 5.62
CA ILE A 280 0.11 -4.26 6.25
C ILE A 280 0.22 -4.21 7.78
N ARG A 281 1.39 -4.55 8.35
CA ARG A 281 1.61 -4.47 9.81
C ARG A 281 1.54 -3.04 10.32
N GLU A 282 2.06 -2.07 9.57
CA GLU A 282 1.96 -0.66 9.94
C GLU A 282 0.50 -0.16 9.91
N ILE A 283 -0.31 -0.62 8.96
CA ILE A 283 -1.76 -0.32 8.93
C ILE A 283 -2.42 -0.85 10.19
N GLU A 284 -2.22 -2.13 10.54
CA GLU A 284 -2.81 -2.71 11.76
C GLU A 284 -2.31 -2.01 13.03
N GLN A 285 -1.03 -1.65 13.08
CA GLN A 285 -0.45 -0.96 14.23
C GLN A 285 -1.05 0.45 14.42
N GLN A 286 -1.29 1.16 13.32
CA GLN A 286 -1.82 2.52 13.34
C GLN A 286 -3.35 2.56 13.50
N TYR A 287 -4.05 1.55 12.96
CA TYR A 287 -5.51 1.50 12.87
C TYR A 287 -6.07 0.13 13.30
N PRO A 288 -5.80 -0.31 14.54
CA PRO A 288 -6.06 -1.67 14.98
C PRO A 288 -7.54 -2.03 14.86
N GLY A 289 -7.82 -3.14 14.17
CA GLY A 289 -9.16 -3.70 14.05
C GLY A 289 -10.13 -2.97 13.12
N VAL A 290 -9.72 -1.88 12.45
CA VAL A 290 -10.53 -1.26 11.38
C VAL A 290 -10.48 -2.11 10.13
N ILE A 291 -9.29 -2.63 9.80
CA ILE A 291 -9.06 -3.46 8.63
C ILE A 291 -8.86 -4.91 9.06
N SER A 292 -9.71 -5.80 8.57
CA SER A 292 -9.47 -7.24 8.66
C SER A 292 -8.69 -7.65 7.40
N HIS A 293 -7.40 -7.92 7.56
CA HIS A 293 -6.52 -8.17 6.42
C HIS A 293 -6.77 -9.53 5.76
N PHE A 294 -7.04 -9.53 4.46
CA PHE A 294 -7.16 -10.73 3.63
C PHE A 294 -5.94 -10.83 2.72
N LEU A 295 -5.24 -11.96 2.81
CA LEU A 295 -4.08 -12.24 1.98
C LEU A 295 -4.54 -12.69 0.59
N GLU A 296 -4.18 -11.90 -0.44
CA GLU A 296 -4.35 -12.30 -1.83
C GLU A 296 -2.96 -12.50 -2.45
N TYR A 297 -2.45 -13.73 -2.39
CA TYR A 297 -1.13 -14.02 -2.97
C TYR A 297 -1.25 -14.30 -4.47
N VAL A 298 -0.90 -13.32 -5.30
CA VAL A 298 -1.02 -13.42 -6.76
C VAL A 298 0.26 -14.00 -7.35
N VAL A 299 0.19 -15.26 -7.80
CA VAL A 299 1.30 -15.92 -8.52
C VAL A 299 1.13 -15.67 -10.03
N PHE A 300 1.98 -14.82 -10.61
CA PHE A 300 2.10 -14.66 -12.08
C PHE A 300 2.77 -15.89 -12.73
N PRO A 301 2.59 -16.13 -14.05
CA PRO A 301 2.07 -17.37 -14.60
C PRO A 301 3.00 -18.57 -14.42
N GLY A 302 2.49 -19.61 -13.76
CA GLY A 302 3.16 -20.91 -13.72
C GLY A 302 2.60 -21.94 -12.74
N TYR A 303 2.10 -21.54 -11.57
CA TYR A 303 1.50 -22.47 -10.60
C TYR A 303 0.34 -21.84 -9.80
N PRO A 304 -0.70 -22.63 -9.45
CA PRO A 304 -1.78 -22.28 -8.53
C PRO A 304 -1.23 -22.03 -7.11
N VAL A 305 -2.04 -21.39 -6.26
CA VAL A 305 -1.92 -21.31 -4.79
C VAL A 305 -0.76 -22.13 -4.25
N ASP A 306 0.35 -21.47 -3.87
CA ASP A 306 1.52 -22.14 -3.28
C ASP A 306 1.28 -22.25 -1.77
N PRO A 307 0.83 -23.43 -1.27
CA PRO A 307 0.42 -23.55 0.12
C PRO A 307 1.61 -23.41 1.05
N GLU A 308 2.84 -23.76 0.61
CA GLU A 308 4.06 -23.64 1.41
C GLU A 308 4.42 -22.17 1.59
N GLN A 309 4.42 -21.36 0.53
CA GLN A 309 4.69 -19.93 0.66
C GLN A 309 3.62 -19.19 1.47
N ILE A 310 2.35 -19.58 1.34
CA ILE A 310 1.25 -19.03 2.13
C ILE A 310 1.43 -19.40 3.60
N GLU A 311 1.72 -20.67 3.90
CA GLU A 311 1.99 -21.16 5.24
C GLU A 311 3.15 -20.40 5.90
N GLU A 312 4.27 -20.19 5.19
CA GLU A 312 5.40 -19.39 5.68
C GLU A 312 5.01 -17.94 6.02
N ILE A 313 4.18 -17.31 5.17
CA ILE A 313 3.69 -15.96 5.42
C ILE A 313 2.83 -15.95 6.68
N LEU A 314 1.91 -16.89 6.83
CA LEU A 314 0.99 -16.94 7.95
C LEU A 314 1.70 -17.27 9.28
N ASP A 315 2.62 -18.24 9.28
CA ASP A 315 3.44 -18.59 10.45
C ASP A 315 4.29 -17.39 10.91
N ALA A 316 4.84 -16.59 9.98
CA ALA A 316 5.62 -15.39 10.31
C ALA A 316 4.75 -14.18 10.73
N ASN A 317 3.43 -14.26 10.57
CA ASN A 317 2.49 -13.16 10.80
C ASN A 317 1.25 -13.62 11.57
N THR A 318 1.44 -14.46 12.59
CA THR A 318 0.34 -15.07 13.34
C THR A 318 -0.67 -14.03 13.83
N GLY A 319 -1.93 -14.21 13.44
CA GLY A 319 -3.05 -13.35 13.85
C GLY A 319 -3.22 -12.07 13.03
N LEU A 320 -2.29 -11.70 12.14
CA LEU A 320 -2.41 -10.52 11.28
C LEU A 320 -3.51 -10.69 10.24
N PHE A 321 -3.51 -11.82 9.53
CA PHE A 321 -4.48 -12.11 8.48
C PHE A 321 -5.72 -12.78 9.07
N LYS A 322 -6.89 -12.34 8.61
CA LYS A 322 -8.22 -12.87 8.98
C LYS A 322 -8.83 -13.74 7.90
N GLY A 323 -8.28 -13.68 6.69
CA GLY A 323 -8.72 -14.48 5.57
C GLY A 323 -7.71 -14.54 4.44
N TYR A 324 -8.08 -15.30 3.42
CA TYR A 324 -7.35 -15.45 2.18
C TYR A 324 -8.31 -15.37 1.00
N GLY A 325 -7.81 -14.86 -0.11
CA GLY A 325 -8.55 -14.65 -1.34
C GLY A 325 -8.37 -13.20 -1.79
N GLU A 326 -9.05 -12.74 -2.83
CA GLU A 326 -10.07 -13.48 -3.58
C GLU A 326 -9.46 -14.61 -4.43
N ILE A 327 -9.96 -15.84 -4.28
CA ILE A 327 -9.64 -16.92 -5.22
C ILE A 327 -10.52 -16.76 -6.47
N SER A 328 -10.00 -16.06 -7.48
CA SER A 328 -10.69 -15.71 -8.73
C SER A 328 -10.60 -16.79 -9.82
N LEU A 329 -11.35 -17.88 -9.69
CA LEU A 329 -11.25 -19.05 -10.59
C LEU A 329 -11.65 -18.78 -12.05
N TYR A 330 -12.31 -17.65 -12.34
CA TYR A 330 -12.70 -17.24 -13.69
C TYR A 330 -11.52 -16.71 -14.54
N LEU A 331 -10.43 -16.27 -13.92
CA LEU A 331 -9.29 -15.70 -14.62
C LEU A 331 -8.67 -16.76 -15.56
N PRO A 332 -8.24 -16.38 -16.78
CA PRO A 332 -7.73 -17.32 -17.78
C PRO A 332 -6.67 -18.31 -17.27
N HIS A 333 -5.84 -17.89 -16.32
CA HIS A 333 -4.76 -18.68 -15.75
C HIS A 333 -5.21 -19.65 -14.64
N TYR A 334 -6.41 -19.47 -14.06
CA TYR A 334 -7.00 -20.37 -13.05
C TYR A 334 -8.11 -21.26 -13.59
N ARG A 335 -8.46 -21.16 -14.88
CA ARG A 335 -9.59 -21.90 -15.51
C ARG A 335 -9.52 -23.42 -15.42
N VAL A 336 -8.35 -23.99 -15.10
CA VAL A 336 -8.15 -25.43 -14.95
C VAL A 336 -8.10 -25.87 -13.49
N VAL A 337 -8.14 -24.93 -12.55
CA VAL A 337 -8.10 -25.18 -11.12
C VAL A 337 -9.52 -25.39 -10.63
N GLU A 338 -9.76 -26.53 -10.02
CA GLU A 338 -11.02 -26.86 -9.36
C GLU A 338 -10.93 -26.58 -7.85
N PRO A 339 -12.03 -26.18 -7.19
CA PRO A 339 -12.04 -25.92 -5.75
C PRO A 339 -11.57 -27.12 -4.91
N ASN A 340 -11.76 -28.35 -5.38
CA ASN A 340 -11.38 -29.59 -4.69
C ASN A 340 -10.04 -30.19 -5.18
N ASP A 341 -9.25 -29.45 -5.94
CA ASP A 341 -7.91 -29.87 -6.34
C ASP A 341 -6.99 -30.08 -5.13
N SER A 342 -6.00 -30.96 -5.28
CA SER A 342 -5.07 -31.31 -4.19
C SER A 342 -4.35 -30.09 -3.59
N ALA A 343 -3.90 -29.13 -4.41
CA ALA A 343 -3.25 -27.92 -3.94
C ALA A 343 -4.20 -27.03 -3.11
N MET A 344 -5.45 -26.87 -3.58
CA MET A 344 -6.49 -26.13 -2.85
C MET A 344 -6.82 -26.80 -1.52
N LYS A 345 -6.88 -28.13 -1.50
CA LYS A 345 -7.10 -28.93 -0.28
C LYS A 345 -5.98 -28.75 0.75
N GLU A 346 -4.71 -28.71 0.33
CA GLU A 346 -3.63 -28.38 1.26
C GLU A 346 -3.78 -26.95 1.80
N PHE A 347 -4.15 -25.99 0.95
CA PHE A 347 -4.44 -24.64 1.40
C PHE A 347 -5.60 -24.56 2.40
N TYR A 348 -6.67 -25.34 2.25
CA TYR A 348 -7.76 -25.32 3.25
C TYR A 348 -7.33 -25.88 4.61
N LYS A 349 -6.35 -26.80 4.65
CA LYS A 349 -5.75 -27.23 5.93
C LYS A 349 -4.95 -26.10 6.56
N THR A 350 -4.22 -25.34 5.76
CA THR A 350 -3.54 -24.10 6.20
C THR A 350 -4.55 -23.08 6.70
N ALA A 351 -5.65 -22.87 5.97
CA ALA A 351 -6.72 -21.97 6.38
C ALA A 351 -7.35 -22.40 7.71
N ASP A 352 -7.63 -23.69 7.92
CA ASP A 352 -8.11 -24.23 9.19
C ASP A 352 -7.10 -24.00 10.33
N LYS A 353 -5.82 -24.35 10.10
CA LYS A 353 -4.72 -24.14 11.06
C LYS A 353 -4.63 -22.69 11.53
N HIS A 354 -4.77 -21.74 10.61
CA HIS A 354 -4.63 -20.30 10.86
C HIS A 354 -5.96 -19.58 11.08
N ASN A 355 -7.07 -20.32 11.13
CA ASN A 355 -8.42 -19.80 11.33
C ASN A 355 -8.80 -18.68 10.33
N LEU A 356 -8.53 -18.93 9.05
CA LEU A 356 -8.77 -17.99 7.96
C LEU A 356 -10.16 -18.20 7.35
N ILE A 357 -10.82 -17.08 7.04
CA ILE A 357 -11.95 -17.05 6.11
C ILE A 357 -11.41 -17.21 4.69
N VAL A 358 -12.00 -18.10 3.89
CA VAL A 358 -11.61 -18.32 2.50
C VAL A 358 -12.62 -17.66 1.56
N MET A 359 -12.21 -16.57 0.92
CA MET A 359 -12.99 -15.87 -0.09
C MET A 359 -12.77 -16.50 -1.46
N MET A 360 -13.84 -16.85 -2.17
CA MET A 360 -13.76 -17.50 -3.47
C MET A 360 -14.82 -16.96 -4.45
N HIS A 361 -14.40 -16.78 -5.69
CA HIS A 361 -15.29 -16.57 -6.83
C HIS A 361 -15.34 -17.86 -7.67
N PRO A 362 -16.35 -18.71 -7.45
CA PRO A 362 -16.51 -19.93 -8.22
C PRO A 362 -16.99 -19.66 -9.65
N VAL A 363 -16.88 -20.67 -10.53
CA VAL A 363 -17.41 -20.64 -11.91
C VAL A 363 -18.40 -21.78 -12.19
N GLU A 364 -19.09 -21.70 -13.33
CA GLU A 364 -20.16 -22.65 -13.68
C GLU A 364 -19.56 -24.06 -13.85
N GLY A 365 -20.21 -25.06 -13.27
CA GLY A 365 -19.75 -26.46 -13.31
C GLY A 365 -19.03 -26.93 -12.04
N GLN A 366 -18.70 -26.03 -11.12
CA GLN A 366 -17.91 -26.35 -9.91
C GLN A 366 -18.76 -26.74 -8.69
N GLN A 367 -20.08 -26.90 -8.84
CA GLN A 367 -21.03 -27.20 -7.75
C GLN A 367 -20.60 -28.39 -6.88
N GLN A 368 -20.23 -29.49 -7.53
CA GLN A 368 -19.85 -30.72 -6.82
C GLN A 368 -18.54 -30.55 -6.04
N ALA A 369 -17.57 -29.85 -6.63
CA ALA A 369 -16.29 -29.56 -5.98
C ALA A 369 -16.49 -28.66 -4.74
N ILE A 370 -17.39 -27.68 -4.83
CA ILE A 370 -17.71 -26.77 -3.73
C ILE A 370 -18.43 -27.51 -2.61
N GLU A 371 -19.39 -28.35 -2.96
CA GLU A 371 -20.06 -29.20 -1.97
C GLU A 371 -19.09 -30.15 -1.26
N GLU A 372 -18.10 -30.69 -1.98
CA GLU A 372 -17.04 -31.52 -1.42
C GLU A 372 -16.20 -30.75 -0.39
N ILE A 373 -15.71 -29.54 -0.71
CA ILE A 373 -14.88 -28.78 0.23
C ILE A 373 -15.67 -28.29 1.45
N LEU A 374 -16.95 -27.92 1.27
CA LEU A 374 -17.80 -27.50 2.39
C LEU A 374 -18.01 -28.64 3.39
N ARG A 375 -18.20 -29.87 2.88
CA ARG A 375 -18.36 -31.08 3.69
C ARG A 375 -17.05 -31.51 4.35
N ASP A 376 -15.95 -31.47 3.59
CA ASP A 376 -14.67 -32.05 4.02
C ASP A 376 -13.88 -31.09 4.94
N TYR A 377 -14.18 -29.78 4.92
CA TYR A 377 -13.56 -28.75 5.76
C TYR A 377 -14.61 -27.95 6.57
N PRO A 378 -15.35 -28.60 7.50
CA PRO A 378 -16.46 -27.96 8.20
C PRO A 378 -16.06 -26.81 9.15
N ASN A 379 -14.77 -26.72 9.51
CA ASN A 379 -14.23 -25.65 10.37
C ASN A 379 -13.82 -24.41 9.57
N VAL A 380 -13.52 -24.57 8.27
CA VAL A 380 -13.12 -23.46 7.41
C VAL A 380 -14.36 -22.70 6.98
N GLN A 381 -14.38 -21.39 7.24
CA GLN A 381 -15.45 -20.50 6.80
C GLN A 381 -15.20 -20.08 5.35
N PHE A 382 -16.12 -20.41 4.46
CA PHE A 382 -16.06 -20.03 3.06
C PHE A 382 -17.00 -18.84 2.79
N LEU A 383 -16.47 -17.78 2.19
CA LEU A 383 -17.22 -16.62 1.74
C LEU A 383 -17.20 -16.60 0.20
N PHE A 384 -18.36 -16.79 -0.41
CA PHE A 384 -18.48 -16.80 -1.87
C PHE A 384 -19.01 -15.46 -2.37
N HIS A 385 -18.61 -15.06 -3.56
CA HIS A 385 -19.22 -13.92 -4.27
C HIS A 385 -19.30 -14.20 -5.77
N ALA A 386 -20.01 -13.35 -6.52
CA ALA A 386 -20.20 -13.41 -7.97
C ALA A 386 -20.70 -14.76 -8.53
N ALA A 387 -21.19 -15.63 -7.65
CA ALA A 387 -21.73 -16.95 -7.97
C ALA A 387 -23.20 -16.93 -8.47
N GLU A 388 -23.80 -15.76 -8.67
CA GLU A 388 -25.19 -15.62 -9.13
C GLU A 388 -25.40 -16.14 -10.55
N TRP A 389 -24.31 -16.26 -11.32
CA TRP A 389 -24.31 -16.63 -12.73
C TRP A 389 -24.02 -18.11 -12.98
N LEU A 390 -23.75 -18.90 -11.93
CA LEU A 390 -23.23 -20.28 -12.07
C LEU A 390 -24.30 -21.33 -12.37
N SER A 391 -25.55 -20.92 -12.54
CA SER A 391 -26.57 -21.79 -13.12
C SER A 391 -27.71 -20.98 -13.74
N SER A 392 -28.23 -21.48 -14.86
CA SER A 392 -29.49 -21.03 -15.48
C SER A 392 -30.72 -21.11 -14.56
N ALA A 393 -30.60 -21.70 -13.37
CA ALA A 393 -31.67 -21.89 -12.41
C ALA A 393 -31.59 -21.00 -11.15
N ASN A 394 -30.59 -20.12 -11.01
CA ASN A 394 -30.32 -19.38 -9.75
C ASN A 394 -30.15 -20.31 -8.52
N MET A 395 -29.87 -21.59 -8.74
CA MET A 395 -29.92 -22.67 -7.74
C MET A 395 -28.63 -22.82 -6.94
N PHE A 396 -27.54 -22.16 -7.35
CA PHE A 396 -26.24 -22.32 -6.72
C PHE A 396 -26.34 -22.05 -5.21
N LEU A 397 -26.80 -20.86 -4.82
CA LEU A 397 -26.89 -20.43 -3.42
C LEU A 397 -27.79 -21.33 -2.55
N ASP A 398 -29.00 -21.64 -3.00
CA ASP A 398 -29.93 -22.48 -2.24
C ASP A 398 -29.49 -23.96 -2.12
N THR A 399 -28.47 -24.38 -2.89
CA THR A 399 -27.96 -25.76 -2.82
C THR A 399 -27.11 -25.99 -1.57
N PHE A 400 -26.35 -24.97 -1.15
CA PHE A 400 -25.40 -25.10 -0.04
C PHE A 400 -25.71 -24.22 1.16
N LEU A 401 -26.28 -23.03 0.96
CA LEU A 401 -26.78 -22.22 2.07
C LEU A 401 -27.90 -23.02 2.77
N GLU A 402 -28.00 -22.91 4.10
CA GLU A 402 -28.75 -23.79 5.02
C GLU A 402 -28.13 -25.19 5.23
N LYS A 403 -27.64 -25.85 4.17
CA LYS A 403 -27.06 -27.20 4.29
C LYS A 403 -25.69 -27.21 4.97
N TYR A 404 -24.85 -26.23 4.66
CA TYR A 404 -23.48 -26.11 5.16
C TYR A 404 -23.35 -24.81 5.96
N PRO A 405 -23.28 -24.88 7.31
CA PRO A 405 -23.17 -23.69 8.16
C PRO A 405 -21.91 -22.86 7.91
N ASN A 406 -20.86 -23.48 7.37
CA ASN A 406 -19.60 -22.84 7.03
C ASN A 406 -19.60 -22.18 5.64
N ALA A 407 -20.73 -22.15 4.93
CA ALA A 407 -20.89 -21.43 3.66
C ALA A 407 -21.55 -20.06 3.89
N HIS A 408 -20.94 -19.01 3.36
CA HIS A 408 -21.41 -17.62 3.45
C HIS A 408 -21.36 -16.97 2.07
N TYR A 409 -22.05 -15.84 1.92
CA TYR A 409 -22.15 -15.14 0.65
C TYR A 409 -22.10 -13.62 0.80
N SER A 410 -21.15 -13.00 0.08
CA SER A 410 -21.04 -11.54 -0.07
C SER A 410 -22.00 -11.06 -1.16
N VAL A 411 -22.86 -10.09 -0.83
CA VAL A 411 -23.67 -9.36 -1.81
C VAL A 411 -23.04 -7.98 -2.01
N ASP A 412 -22.25 -7.85 -3.07
CA ASP A 412 -21.31 -6.75 -3.29
C ASP A 412 -21.54 -6.02 -4.63
N THR A 413 -20.63 -6.10 -5.61
CA THR A 413 -20.70 -5.36 -6.87
C THR A 413 -22.04 -5.56 -7.60
N THR A 414 -22.64 -6.74 -7.48
CA THR A 414 -23.92 -7.07 -8.12
C THR A 414 -25.13 -6.37 -7.50
N LEU A 415 -24.97 -5.78 -6.30
CA LEU A 415 -25.93 -4.92 -5.64
C LEU A 415 -26.05 -3.56 -6.33
N PHE A 416 -24.95 -3.04 -6.87
CA PHE A 416 -24.88 -1.70 -7.46
C PHE A 416 -25.28 -1.65 -8.95
N GLY A 417 -25.85 -2.75 -9.44
CA GLY A 417 -26.40 -2.85 -10.78
C GLY A 417 -25.39 -3.27 -11.83
N MET A 418 -25.92 -3.62 -13.00
CA MET A 418 -25.15 -4.18 -14.11
C MET A 418 -25.34 -3.35 -15.38
N ASN A 419 -24.36 -3.42 -16.28
CA ASN A 419 -24.51 -2.93 -17.64
C ASN A 419 -25.28 -3.95 -18.51
N SER A 420 -25.53 -3.61 -19.78
CA SER A 420 -26.29 -4.46 -20.72
C SER A 420 -25.61 -5.78 -21.05
N SER A 421 -24.31 -5.90 -20.80
CA SER A 421 -23.53 -7.12 -21.02
C SER A 421 -23.42 -7.99 -19.76
N GLY A 422 -24.09 -7.60 -18.67
CA GLY A 422 -24.03 -8.34 -17.40
C GLY A 422 -22.71 -8.16 -16.66
N ARG A 423 -22.00 -7.04 -16.84
CA ARG A 423 -20.84 -6.66 -16.00
C ARG A 423 -21.27 -5.63 -14.93
N PRO A 424 -20.72 -5.66 -13.69
CA PRO A 424 -21.04 -4.67 -12.68
C PRO A 424 -20.78 -3.24 -13.15
N LEU A 425 -21.61 -2.30 -12.70
CA LEU A 425 -21.48 -0.89 -13.09
C LEU A 425 -20.18 -0.27 -12.56
N LEU A 426 -19.75 -0.63 -11.36
CA LEU A 426 -18.48 -0.17 -10.77
C LEU A 426 -17.28 -0.50 -11.66
N ASP A 427 -17.27 -1.69 -12.28
CA ASP A 427 -16.19 -2.12 -13.17
C ASP A 427 -16.34 -1.64 -14.62
N THR A 428 -17.50 -1.07 -14.97
CA THR A 428 -17.79 -0.71 -16.36
C THR A 428 -17.14 0.62 -16.77
N PHE A 429 -16.91 1.53 -15.83
CA PHE A 429 -16.48 2.90 -16.12
C PHE A 429 -15.07 3.17 -15.61
N SER A 430 -14.21 3.70 -16.46
CA SER A 430 -12.92 4.28 -16.04
C SER A 430 -13.05 5.74 -15.60
N ASP A 431 -14.18 6.39 -15.86
CA ASP A 431 -14.46 7.80 -15.53
C ASP A 431 -15.51 7.93 -14.41
N LYS A 432 -15.14 8.65 -13.34
CA LYS A 432 -15.98 8.93 -12.16
C LYS A 432 -17.34 9.52 -12.55
N GLN A 433 -17.33 10.53 -13.43
CA GLN A 433 -18.53 11.30 -13.73
C GLN A 433 -19.54 10.50 -14.58
N ALA A 434 -19.06 9.67 -15.50
CA ALA A 434 -19.86 8.76 -16.28
C ALA A 434 -20.56 7.73 -15.37
N PHE A 435 -19.82 7.13 -14.43
CA PHE A 435 -20.39 6.24 -13.42
C PHE A 435 -21.48 6.95 -12.61
N VAL A 436 -21.15 8.09 -11.97
CA VAL A 436 -22.09 8.85 -11.13
C VAL A 436 -23.36 9.20 -11.90
N THR A 437 -23.21 9.68 -13.13
CA THR A 437 -24.36 10.05 -13.98
C THR A 437 -25.26 8.86 -14.24
N GLN A 438 -24.70 7.72 -14.68
CA GLN A 438 -25.50 6.55 -14.99
C GLN A 438 -26.10 5.90 -13.74
N PHE A 439 -25.34 5.79 -12.66
CA PHE A 439 -25.79 5.20 -11.41
C PHE A 439 -26.97 5.99 -10.82
N LYS A 440 -26.86 7.33 -10.75
CA LYS A 440 -27.94 8.20 -10.30
C LYS A 440 -29.16 8.13 -11.20
N GLN A 441 -28.97 8.11 -12.52
CA GLN A 441 -30.07 7.99 -13.48
C GLN A 441 -30.85 6.67 -13.29
N LYS A 442 -30.15 5.57 -13.00
CA LYS A 442 -30.74 4.24 -12.81
C LYS A 442 -31.08 3.89 -11.37
N TRP A 443 -30.93 4.81 -10.41
CA TRP A 443 -31.04 4.53 -8.98
C TRP A 443 -32.30 3.73 -8.62
N GLN A 444 -33.49 4.27 -8.95
CA GLN A 444 -34.76 3.69 -8.52
C GLN A 444 -35.07 2.37 -9.25
N SER A 445 -34.78 2.28 -10.55
CA SER A 445 -34.99 1.06 -11.31
C SER A 445 -34.08 -0.07 -10.82
N THR A 446 -32.80 0.24 -10.58
CA THR A 446 -31.83 -0.72 -10.07
C THR A 446 -32.24 -1.16 -8.66
N LEU A 447 -32.55 -0.24 -7.76
CA LEU A 447 -32.98 -0.57 -6.39
C LEU A 447 -34.18 -1.53 -6.38
N LYS A 448 -35.20 -1.27 -7.21
CA LYS A 448 -36.36 -2.17 -7.34
C LYS A 448 -35.96 -3.56 -7.83
N GLU A 449 -35.11 -3.62 -8.84
CA GLU A 449 -34.62 -4.87 -9.43
C GLU A 449 -33.82 -5.69 -8.41
N ARG A 450 -32.88 -5.05 -7.72
CA ARG A 450 -32.00 -5.70 -6.74
C ARG A 450 -32.79 -6.18 -5.52
N VAL A 451 -33.74 -5.38 -5.01
CA VAL A 451 -34.65 -5.82 -3.95
C VAL A 451 -35.46 -7.04 -4.38
N THR A 452 -35.98 -7.04 -5.61
CA THR A 452 -36.74 -8.19 -6.14
C THR A 452 -35.89 -9.46 -6.21
N TYR A 453 -34.61 -9.32 -6.59
CA TYR A 453 -33.71 -10.45 -6.74
C TYR A 453 -33.19 -11.00 -5.40
N TRP A 454 -32.76 -10.12 -4.50
CA TRP A 454 -31.99 -10.49 -3.31
C TRP A 454 -32.82 -10.70 -2.05
N LYS A 455 -33.91 -9.94 -1.87
CA LYS A 455 -34.63 -9.87 -0.59
C LYS A 455 -35.06 -11.25 -0.09
N SER A 456 -35.67 -12.07 -0.95
CA SER A 456 -36.15 -13.40 -0.54
C SER A 456 -35.01 -14.36 -0.20
N LYS A 457 -33.85 -14.24 -0.84
CA LYS A 457 -32.68 -15.08 -0.58
C LYS A 457 -32.03 -14.73 0.76
N ILE A 458 -31.78 -13.44 0.97
CA ILE A 458 -31.21 -12.91 2.22
C ILE A 458 -32.12 -13.23 3.41
N GLU A 459 -33.44 -13.05 3.26
CA GLU A 459 -34.38 -13.30 4.35
C GLU A 459 -34.60 -14.79 4.64
N LYS A 460 -34.37 -15.67 3.66
CA LYS A 460 -34.40 -17.11 3.85
C LYS A 460 -33.18 -17.62 4.62
N HIS A 461 -32.00 -17.06 4.34
CA HIS A 461 -30.72 -17.44 4.97
C HIS A 461 -30.07 -16.27 5.72
N PRO A 462 -30.75 -15.69 6.74
CA PRO A 462 -30.38 -14.39 7.30
C PRO A 462 -29.03 -14.36 8.02
N ASP A 463 -28.47 -15.52 8.32
CA ASP A 463 -27.18 -15.67 8.97
C ASP A 463 -26.02 -15.90 7.99
N GLN A 464 -26.28 -16.16 6.70
CA GLN A 464 -25.22 -16.55 5.75
C GLN A 464 -24.96 -15.51 4.65
N PHE A 465 -25.72 -14.41 4.63
CA PHE A 465 -25.50 -13.31 3.70
C PHE A 465 -24.85 -12.11 4.38
N LEU A 466 -23.89 -11.51 3.70
CA LEU A 466 -23.13 -10.35 4.13
C LEU A 466 -23.22 -9.25 3.06
N TRP A 467 -22.95 -8.01 3.47
CA TRP A 467 -22.93 -6.84 2.62
C TRP A 467 -21.49 -6.41 2.34
N GLY A 468 -21.18 -6.16 1.08
CA GLY A 468 -19.88 -5.67 0.64
C GLY A 468 -20.00 -4.65 -0.49
N THR A 469 -18.86 -4.11 -0.90
CA THR A 469 -18.80 -3.18 -2.04
C THR A 469 -18.08 -3.74 -3.26
N ASP A 470 -17.07 -4.58 -3.05
CA ASP A 470 -16.15 -5.08 -4.06
C ASP A 470 -15.55 -3.92 -4.88
N ARG A 471 -15.21 -2.83 -4.17
CA ARG A 471 -14.59 -1.62 -4.75
C ARG A 471 -13.07 -1.68 -4.65
N GLY A 472 -12.38 -0.93 -5.50
CA GLY A 472 -10.92 -0.76 -5.46
C GLY A 472 -10.21 -0.83 -6.83
N SER A 473 -10.93 -1.20 -7.89
CA SER A 473 -10.40 -1.35 -9.25
C SER A 473 -9.81 -0.05 -9.84
N TYR A 474 -10.29 1.12 -9.41
CA TYR A 474 -9.85 2.43 -9.92
C TYR A 474 -9.61 3.42 -8.79
N ARG A 475 -8.69 4.37 -8.98
CA ARG A 475 -8.46 5.46 -8.01
C ARG A 475 -9.76 6.18 -7.61
N TRP A 476 -10.65 6.43 -8.56
CA TRP A 476 -11.90 7.14 -8.31
C TRP A 476 -12.89 6.34 -7.46
N THR A 477 -12.73 5.01 -7.32
CA THR A 477 -13.60 4.19 -6.46
C THR A 477 -13.36 4.37 -4.96
N HIS A 478 -12.25 5.03 -4.59
CA HIS A 478 -11.94 5.46 -3.22
C HIS A 478 -12.25 6.95 -2.99
N ASP A 479 -12.97 7.58 -3.90
CA ASP A 479 -13.34 8.98 -3.77
C ASP A 479 -14.57 9.10 -2.88
N GLN A 480 -14.50 9.98 -1.89
CA GLN A 480 -15.53 10.21 -0.88
C GLN A 480 -16.95 10.42 -1.44
N ASP A 481 -17.10 10.98 -2.65
CA ASP A 481 -18.43 11.16 -3.26
C ASP A 481 -19.04 9.84 -3.76
N ILE A 482 -18.20 8.91 -4.20
CA ILE A 482 -18.60 7.60 -4.72
C ILE A 482 -19.01 6.72 -3.57
N GLU A 483 -18.20 6.73 -2.53
CA GLU A 483 -18.47 6.09 -1.26
C GLU A 483 -19.81 6.49 -0.67
N ALA A 484 -20.08 7.79 -0.58
CA ALA A 484 -21.36 8.32 -0.13
C ALA A 484 -22.54 7.77 -0.93
N LEU A 485 -22.34 7.61 -2.24
CA LEU A 485 -23.36 7.15 -3.15
C LEU A 485 -23.62 5.64 -2.98
N LEU A 486 -22.57 4.84 -2.78
CA LEU A 486 -22.66 3.40 -2.51
C LEU A 486 -23.26 3.13 -1.12
N GLU A 487 -22.84 3.87 -0.10
CA GLU A 487 -23.38 3.79 1.25
C GLU A 487 -24.88 4.11 1.27
N GLU A 488 -25.27 5.24 0.68
CA GLU A 488 -26.67 5.65 0.61
C GLU A 488 -27.53 4.61 -0.11
N TYR A 489 -27.01 4.04 -1.19
CA TYR A 489 -27.70 3.01 -1.97
C TYR A 489 -27.89 1.74 -1.14
N SER A 490 -26.83 1.30 -0.48
CA SER A 490 -26.81 0.13 0.38
C SER A 490 -27.82 0.26 1.51
N ARG A 491 -27.86 1.42 2.19
CA ARG A 491 -28.85 1.70 3.23
C ARG A 491 -30.29 1.75 2.71
N ALA A 492 -30.49 2.25 1.50
CA ALA A 492 -31.79 2.24 0.84
C ALA A 492 -32.24 0.80 0.52
N PHE A 493 -31.32 -0.07 0.11
CA PHE A 493 -31.57 -1.50 -0.10
C PHE A 493 -31.84 -2.24 1.21
N ILE A 494 -30.96 -2.11 2.20
CA ILE A 494 -31.08 -2.78 3.51
C ILE A 494 -32.38 -2.38 4.19
N GLY A 495 -32.79 -1.10 4.09
CA GLY A 495 -34.07 -0.62 4.61
C GLY A 495 -35.29 -1.35 4.03
N LYS A 496 -35.16 -2.04 2.89
CA LYS A 496 -36.23 -2.85 2.28
C LYS A 496 -36.25 -4.29 2.79
N LEU A 497 -35.22 -4.75 3.49
CA LEU A 497 -35.20 -6.07 4.16
C LEU A 497 -36.05 -6.04 5.44
N ALA A 498 -36.46 -7.22 5.90
CA ALA A 498 -37.16 -7.41 7.16
C ALA A 498 -36.31 -6.88 8.33
N PRO A 499 -36.89 -6.11 9.29
CA PRO A 499 -36.11 -5.48 10.37
C PRO A 499 -35.19 -6.42 11.14
N ALA A 500 -35.61 -7.68 11.37
CA ALA A 500 -34.80 -8.68 12.08
C ALA A 500 -33.57 -9.19 11.30
N VAL A 501 -33.51 -8.92 9.99
CA VAL A 501 -32.43 -9.36 9.09
C VAL A 501 -31.45 -8.23 8.78
N GLN A 502 -31.89 -6.97 8.89
CA GLN A 502 -31.11 -5.78 8.49
C GLN A 502 -29.73 -5.76 9.12
N GLU A 503 -29.63 -5.84 10.44
CA GLU A 503 -28.32 -5.78 11.13
C GLU A 503 -27.46 -7.03 10.88
N LYS A 504 -28.09 -8.19 10.67
CA LYS A 504 -27.37 -9.43 10.33
C LYS A 504 -26.61 -9.27 9.02
N PHE A 505 -27.34 -8.90 7.98
CA PHE A 505 -26.81 -8.65 6.66
C PHE A 505 -25.84 -7.46 6.64
N ALA A 506 -26.18 -6.37 7.34
CA ALA A 506 -25.42 -5.12 7.29
C ALA A 506 -24.03 -5.18 7.95
N TYR A 507 -23.89 -5.92 9.06
CA TYR A 507 -22.60 -6.00 9.77
C TYR A 507 -22.41 -7.19 10.70
N LYS A 508 -23.47 -7.70 11.35
CA LYS A 508 -23.30 -8.71 12.42
C LYS A 508 -22.80 -10.05 11.89
N ASN A 509 -23.17 -10.46 10.68
CA ASN A 509 -22.65 -11.69 10.10
C ASN A 509 -21.15 -11.58 9.82
N ALA A 510 -20.66 -10.41 9.38
CA ALA A 510 -19.24 -10.14 9.22
C ALA A 510 -18.51 -10.17 10.57
N GLU A 511 -19.01 -9.45 11.59
CA GLU A 511 -18.48 -9.51 12.95
C GLU A 511 -18.48 -10.95 13.50
N ARG A 512 -19.51 -11.74 13.21
CA ARG A 512 -19.62 -13.12 13.66
C ARG A 512 -18.60 -14.02 12.98
N LEU A 513 -18.37 -13.89 11.67
CA LEU A 513 -17.25 -14.55 10.99
C LEU A 513 -15.88 -14.14 11.57
N LEU A 514 -15.80 -12.93 12.11
CA LEU A 514 -14.62 -12.46 12.83
C LEU A 514 -14.49 -12.98 14.28
N GLN A 515 -15.58 -13.45 14.90
CA GLN A 515 -15.70 -13.78 16.32
C GLN A 515 -15.95 -15.26 16.64
N GLU A 516 -16.58 -16.05 15.75
CA GLU A 516 -16.82 -17.50 15.89
C GLU A 516 -15.50 -18.29 15.79
N ARG A 517 -14.52 -17.86 16.56
CA ARG A 517 -13.09 -18.14 16.44
C ARG A 517 -12.51 -18.69 17.74
#